data_AF-A0A2U2XHM9-F1
#
_entry.id   AF-A0A2U2XHM9-F1
#
_cell.length_a   1.000
_cell.length_b   1.000
_cell.length_c   1.000
_cell.angle_alpha   90.00
_cell.angle_beta   90.00
_cell.angle_gamma   90.00
#
_symmetry.space_group_name_H-M   'P 1'
#
loop_
_entity.id
_entity.type
_entity.pdbx_description
1 polymer ?
#
loop_
_entity_poly.entity_id
_entity_poly.type
_entity_poly.pdbx_seq_one_letter_code
_entity_poly.pdbx_strand_id
1 'polypeptide(L)'
;MKTLHLLYTFSKLIGIKKPYFYSKNSYYYFESISTKYYNGKYYLRLMEVFKSMKSISSNKKLNYNAHSSTKQIIKEYGTPFYTMKNEGMKETEILYYKKRIGFHKARLEFHFYKERLFFYSYTFPYLSNSDKIEIKKTLEEKYYEKQKIDFTKNYLTDLDKNMISVTDDMEYSILYFCKNDKAISKLESKRKSKQINKLNTNKLHKSDLFRNL
;
A
#
# COMPACT_ATOMS: atom_id res chain seq x y z
N MET A 1 -35.59 -17.13 -9.55
CA MET A 1 -35.15 -16.43 -8.32
C MET A 1 -34.85 -17.47 -7.26
N LYS A 2 -33.73 -17.33 -6.52
CA LYS A 2 -33.16 -18.22 -5.48
C LYS A 2 -32.09 -19.22 -5.94
N THR A 3 -30.89 -18.69 -6.18
CA THR A 3 -29.63 -19.46 -6.15
C THR A 3 -28.65 -18.69 -5.26
N LEU A 4 -28.80 -18.83 -3.94
CA LEU A 4 -27.91 -18.21 -2.96
C LEU A 4 -28.02 -18.97 -1.62
N HIS A 5 -27.62 -20.25 -1.63
CA HIS A 5 -27.53 -21.00 -0.38
C HIS A 5 -26.33 -21.97 -0.27
N LEU A 6 -25.36 -21.92 -1.20
CA LEU A 6 -24.28 -22.91 -1.24
C LEU A 6 -22.86 -22.42 -0.87
N LEU A 7 -22.68 -21.20 -0.35
CA LEU A 7 -21.34 -20.68 -0.05
C LEU A 7 -21.05 -20.39 1.44
N TYR A 8 -21.94 -20.76 2.37
CA TYR A 8 -21.79 -20.39 3.79
C TYR A 8 -21.48 -21.56 4.75
N THR A 9 -21.26 -22.78 4.25
CA THR A 9 -21.14 -23.99 5.10
C THR A 9 -19.80 -24.72 5.05
N PHE A 10 -18.77 -24.21 4.35
CA PHE A 10 -17.44 -24.85 4.34
C PHE A 10 -16.40 -24.26 5.32
N SER A 11 -16.68 -23.13 5.97
CA SER A 11 -15.72 -22.49 6.89
C SER A 11 -15.69 -23.06 8.30
N LYS A 12 -16.56 -24.03 8.64
CA LYS A 12 -16.63 -24.65 9.98
C LYS A 12 -15.92 -26.01 10.11
N LEU A 13 -15.36 -26.56 9.04
CA LEU A 13 -14.73 -27.90 9.04
C LEU A 13 -13.19 -27.89 9.05
N ILE A 14 -12.55 -26.73 9.11
CA ILE A 14 -11.09 -26.64 9.20
C ILE A 14 -10.73 -26.18 10.60
N GLY A 15 -10.27 -27.14 11.42
CA GLY A 15 -9.88 -26.95 12.81
C GLY A 15 -9.03 -25.70 13.02
N ILE A 16 -9.43 -24.92 14.02
CA ILE A 16 -8.72 -23.77 14.55
C ILE A 16 -7.33 -24.26 14.98
N LYS A 17 -6.33 -24.13 14.09
CA LYS A 17 -4.93 -24.31 14.45
C LYS A 17 -4.53 -23.10 15.29
N LYS A 18 -4.01 -23.38 16.49
CA LYS A 18 -3.39 -22.42 17.43
C LYS A 18 -2.44 -21.46 16.67
N PRO A 19 -2.26 -20.20 17.16
CA PRO A 19 -1.35 -19.26 16.52
C PRO A 19 0.05 -19.84 16.53
N TYR A 20 0.57 -20.17 15.35
CA TYR A 20 1.95 -20.61 15.20
C TYR A 20 2.86 -19.48 15.70
N PHE A 21 3.68 -19.79 16.70
CA PHE A 21 4.80 -18.97 17.11
C PHE A 21 5.61 -18.56 15.88
N TYR A 22 5.92 -17.27 15.80
CA TYR A 22 6.60 -16.62 14.69
C TYR A 22 7.84 -17.41 14.25
N SER A 23 7.90 -17.79 12.97
CA SER A 23 9.18 -18.19 12.40
C SER A 23 10.12 -16.99 12.41
N LYS A 24 11.40 -17.20 12.73
CA LYS A 24 12.46 -16.17 12.74
C LYS A 24 12.48 -15.31 11.47
N ASN A 25 12.11 -15.91 10.32
CA ASN A 25 11.98 -15.22 9.02
C ASN A 25 10.82 -14.21 8.94
N SER A 26 9.76 -14.40 9.73
CA SER A 26 8.64 -13.44 9.77
C SER A 26 9.03 -12.18 10.55
N TYR A 27 9.79 -12.32 11.63
CA TYR A 27 10.26 -11.19 12.45
C TYR A 27 11.12 -10.20 11.65
N TYR A 28 12.16 -10.66 10.95
CA TYR A 28 13.01 -9.78 10.12
C TYR A 28 12.25 -9.09 8.99
N TYR A 29 11.28 -9.78 8.41
CA TYR A 29 10.41 -9.18 7.41
C TYR A 29 9.57 -8.04 8.02
N PHE A 30 9.08 -8.19 9.26
CA PHE A 30 8.32 -7.12 9.92
C PHE A 30 9.18 -5.94 10.36
N GLU A 31 10.42 -6.15 10.80
CA GLU A 31 11.36 -5.05 11.04
C GLU A 31 11.70 -4.29 9.76
N SER A 32 11.87 -4.98 8.64
CA SER A 32 12.12 -4.29 7.36
C SER A 32 10.90 -3.50 6.87
N ILE A 33 9.67 -4.00 7.09
CA ILE A 33 8.45 -3.23 6.86
C ILE A 33 8.36 -2.02 7.80
N SER A 34 8.62 -2.20 9.09
CA SER A 34 8.46 -1.12 10.08
C SER A 34 9.39 0.05 9.77
N THR A 35 10.63 -0.26 9.41
CA THR A 35 11.64 0.72 8.97
C THR A 35 11.28 1.38 7.64
N LYS A 36 10.75 0.63 6.66
CA LYS A 36 10.27 1.15 5.37
C LYS A 36 9.26 2.29 5.54
N TYR A 37 8.33 2.16 6.48
CA TYR A 37 7.24 3.11 6.68
C TYR A 37 7.46 4.13 7.80
N TYR A 38 8.49 3.96 8.65
CA TYR A 38 8.73 4.64 9.93
C TYR A 38 8.53 6.17 9.96
N ASN A 39 8.59 6.88 8.84
CA ASN A 39 8.42 8.33 8.82
C ASN A 39 7.61 8.85 7.63
N GLY A 40 6.92 7.97 6.92
CA GLY A 40 6.15 8.31 5.73
C GLY A 40 6.96 8.70 4.50
N LYS A 41 8.31 8.66 4.55
CA LYS A 41 9.18 8.92 3.39
C LYS A 41 8.84 8.02 2.20
N TYR A 42 8.52 6.76 2.47
CA TYR A 42 8.16 5.81 1.42
C TYR A 42 6.91 6.27 0.65
N TYR A 43 5.84 6.69 1.34
CA TYR A 43 4.64 7.20 0.65
C TYR A 43 4.94 8.46 -0.15
N LEU A 44 5.72 9.39 0.41
CA LEU A 44 6.10 10.62 -0.29
C LEU A 44 6.91 10.33 -1.56
N ARG A 45 7.85 9.38 -1.49
CA ARG A 45 8.62 8.94 -2.66
C ARG A 45 7.71 8.30 -3.70
N LEU A 46 6.77 7.44 -3.28
CA LEU A 46 5.79 6.89 -4.21
C LEU A 46 4.99 8.02 -4.86
N MET A 47 4.45 8.96 -4.10
CA MET A 47 3.71 10.10 -4.66
C MET A 47 4.55 10.92 -5.67
N GLU A 48 5.86 11.09 -5.45
CA GLU A 48 6.75 11.72 -6.43
C GLU A 48 6.88 10.90 -7.71
N VAL A 49 7.02 9.58 -7.60
CA VAL A 49 7.03 8.67 -8.76
C VAL A 49 5.72 8.78 -9.54
N PHE A 50 4.57 8.76 -8.87
CA PHE A 50 3.27 8.94 -9.53
C PHE A 50 3.17 10.31 -10.23
N LYS A 51 3.71 11.39 -9.63
CA LYS A 51 3.75 12.74 -10.25
C LYS A 51 4.63 12.78 -11.51
N SER A 52 5.64 11.91 -11.62
CA SER A 52 6.49 11.81 -12.81
C SER A 52 5.89 10.96 -13.94
N MET A 53 4.83 10.20 -13.65
CA MET A 53 4.16 9.32 -14.59
C MET A 53 2.95 10.03 -15.24
N LYS A 54 2.55 9.55 -16.41
CA LYS A 54 1.33 10.02 -17.08
C LYS A 54 0.08 9.35 -16.47
N SER A 55 -0.93 10.14 -16.12
CA SER A 55 -2.22 9.62 -15.67
C SER A 55 -3.04 9.12 -16.86
N ILE A 56 -3.62 7.93 -16.73
CA ILE A 56 -4.64 7.39 -17.63
C ILE A 56 -5.94 7.25 -16.84
N SER A 57 -7.00 7.89 -17.33
CA SER A 57 -8.31 7.88 -16.67
C SER A 57 -9.07 6.58 -16.96
N SER A 58 -9.59 5.95 -15.90
CA SER A 58 -10.49 4.81 -15.94
C SER A 58 -11.90 5.23 -15.53
N ASN A 59 -12.91 4.64 -16.19
CA ASN A 59 -14.31 4.75 -15.79
C ASN A 59 -14.74 3.71 -14.74
N LYS A 60 -13.84 2.78 -14.36
CA LYS A 60 -14.09 1.74 -13.36
C LYS A 60 -13.60 2.24 -12.00
N LYS A 61 -14.41 2.07 -10.96
CA LYS A 61 -14.03 2.38 -9.58
C LYS A 61 -13.08 1.32 -9.03
N LEU A 62 -12.12 1.73 -8.20
CA LEU A 62 -11.29 0.78 -7.47
C LEU A 62 -12.09 0.06 -6.39
N ASN A 63 -11.72 -1.19 -6.11
CA ASN A 63 -12.40 -2.02 -5.10
C ASN A 63 -12.43 -1.36 -3.71
N TYR A 64 -11.34 -0.69 -3.33
CA TYR A 64 -11.21 0.01 -2.07
C TYR A 64 -10.86 1.47 -2.28
N ASN A 65 -11.33 2.31 -1.37
CA ASN A 65 -11.17 3.75 -1.42
C ASN A 65 -10.98 4.32 0.01
N ALA A 66 -10.93 5.65 0.14
CA ALA A 66 -10.69 6.31 1.42
C ALA A 66 -11.78 6.10 2.48
N HIS A 67 -12.94 5.57 2.11
CA HIS A 67 -14.02 5.20 3.05
C HIS A 67 -13.89 3.76 3.56
N SER A 68 -13.00 2.95 2.98
CA SER A 68 -12.76 1.59 3.46
C SER A 68 -12.13 1.63 4.85
N SER A 69 -12.76 0.91 5.79
CA SER A 69 -12.36 0.85 7.19
C SER A 69 -11.54 -0.40 7.51
N THR A 70 -10.80 -0.37 8.61
CA THR A 70 -10.09 -1.55 9.14
C THR A 70 -11.03 -2.73 9.36
N LYS A 71 -12.21 -2.47 9.94
CA LYS A 71 -13.27 -3.46 10.15
C LYS A 71 -13.74 -4.11 8.85
N GLN A 72 -13.92 -3.32 7.78
CA GLN A 72 -14.30 -3.84 6.47
C GLN A 72 -13.23 -4.81 5.94
N ILE A 73 -11.95 -4.41 5.98
CA ILE A 73 -10.86 -5.24 5.48
C ILE A 73 -10.71 -6.52 6.32
N ILE A 74 -10.83 -6.45 7.64
CA ILE A 74 -10.78 -7.63 8.52
C ILE A 74 -11.96 -8.57 8.25
N LYS A 75 -13.16 -8.02 7.99
CA LYS A 75 -14.33 -8.85 7.64
C LYS A 75 -14.11 -9.60 6.32
N GLU A 76 -13.44 -9.00 5.35
CA GLU A 76 -13.21 -9.59 4.04
C GLU A 76 -12.02 -10.57 4.01
N TYR A 77 -10.90 -10.22 4.66
CA TYR A 77 -9.67 -11.02 4.61
C TYR A 77 -9.46 -11.91 5.85
N GLY A 78 -10.28 -11.78 6.88
CA GLY A 78 -10.11 -12.42 8.18
C GLY A 78 -9.11 -11.71 9.07
N THR A 79 -8.62 -12.38 10.11
CA THR A 79 -7.63 -11.82 11.03
C THR A 79 -6.31 -11.53 10.31
N PRO A 80 -5.73 -10.32 10.46
CA PRO A 80 -4.42 -10.01 9.90
C PRO A 80 -3.35 -10.91 10.50
N PHE A 81 -2.35 -11.25 9.68
CA PHE A 81 -1.19 -11.99 10.16
C PHE A 81 -0.33 -11.13 11.09
N TYR A 82 -0.31 -9.82 10.85
CA TYR A 82 0.36 -8.85 11.70
C TYR A 82 -0.31 -7.47 11.58
N THR A 83 -0.30 -6.72 12.68
CA THR A 83 -0.76 -5.33 12.74
C THR A 83 0.36 -4.48 13.32
N MET A 84 0.64 -3.35 12.70
CA MET A 84 1.61 -2.40 13.23
C MET A 84 1.06 -0.99 13.27
N LYS A 85 1.49 -0.24 14.29
CA LYS A 85 1.36 1.22 14.31
C LYS A 85 2.64 1.81 13.72
N ASN A 86 2.50 2.83 12.90
CA ASN A 86 3.64 3.54 12.38
C ASN A 86 4.16 4.49 13.46
N GLU A 87 5.33 4.23 14.04
CA GLU A 87 5.83 5.03 15.16
C GLU A 87 6.06 6.51 14.80
N GLY A 88 6.49 6.80 13.57
CA GLY A 88 6.58 8.19 13.11
C GLY A 88 5.26 8.77 12.61
N MET A 89 4.20 7.99 12.46
CA MET A 89 2.84 8.48 12.17
C MET A 89 1.87 7.73 13.08
N LYS A 90 1.82 8.12 14.35
CA LYS A 90 1.13 7.35 15.40
C LYS A 90 -0.35 7.08 15.08
N GLU A 91 -0.97 7.89 14.24
CA GLU A 91 -2.34 7.73 13.77
C GLU A 91 -2.48 6.79 12.56
N THR A 92 -1.39 6.17 12.13
CA THR A 92 -1.34 5.21 11.02
C THR A 92 -1.21 3.78 11.53
N GLU A 93 -2.11 2.94 11.06
CA GLU A 93 -2.14 1.49 11.30
C GLU A 93 -1.96 0.76 9.98
N ILE A 94 -1.21 -0.34 10.02
CA ILE A 94 -0.95 -1.18 8.85
C ILE A 94 -1.38 -2.60 9.19
N LEU A 95 -2.30 -3.14 8.38
CA LEU A 95 -2.73 -4.54 8.45
C LEU A 95 -1.96 -5.33 7.39
N TYR A 96 -1.35 -6.43 7.80
CA TYR A 96 -0.56 -7.29 6.94
C TYR A 96 -1.20 -8.67 6.80
N TYR A 97 -1.25 -9.17 5.56
CA TYR A 97 -1.77 -10.50 5.23
C TYR A 97 -0.83 -11.26 4.30
N LYS A 98 -0.86 -12.59 4.40
CA LYS A 98 -0.35 -13.52 3.39
C LYS A 98 -1.54 -14.31 2.85
N LYS A 99 -1.79 -14.22 1.55
CA LYS A 99 -2.93 -14.88 0.89
C LYS A 99 -2.50 -15.51 -0.43
N ARG A 100 -3.36 -16.38 -0.97
CA ARG A 100 -3.29 -16.76 -2.38
C ARG A 100 -4.31 -15.92 -3.14
N ILE A 101 -3.86 -15.31 -4.23
CA ILE A 101 -4.72 -14.60 -5.19
C ILE A 101 -4.60 -15.39 -6.49
N GLY A 102 -5.68 -16.08 -6.86
CA GLY A 102 -5.59 -17.17 -7.83
C GLY A 102 -4.59 -18.24 -7.34
N PHE A 103 -3.64 -18.60 -8.19
CA PHE A 103 -2.60 -19.58 -7.85
C PHE A 103 -1.37 -18.96 -7.17
N HIS A 104 -1.23 -17.62 -7.20
CA HIS A 104 -0.04 -16.92 -6.72
C HIS A 104 -0.09 -16.59 -5.23
N LYS A 105 1.04 -16.75 -4.55
CA LYS A 105 1.21 -16.26 -3.18
C LYS A 105 1.43 -14.75 -3.22
N ALA A 106 0.65 -14.01 -2.44
CA ALA A 106 0.72 -12.57 -2.33
C ALA A 106 0.86 -12.13 -0.88
N ARG A 107 1.61 -11.06 -0.68
CA ARG A 107 1.68 -10.28 0.57
C ARG A 107 0.82 -9.04 0.36
N LEU A 108 -0.12 -8.81 1.28
CA LEU A 108 -1.03 -7.68 1.19
C LEU A 108 -0.77 -6.76 2.38
N GLU A 109 -0.71 -5.46 2.09
CA GLU A 109 -0.59 -4.43 3.10
C GLU A 109 -1.73 -3.44 2.93
N PHE A 110 -2.45 -3.13 4.01
CA PHE A 110 -3.50 -2.12 4.04
C PHE A 110 -3.17 -1.06 5.08
N HIS A 111 -3.08 0.19 4.64
CA HIS A 111 -2.57 1.30 5.45
C HIS A 111 -3.69 2.31 5.69
N PHE A 112 -3.96 2.54 6.97
CA PHE A 112 -5.04 3.38 7.44
C PHE A 112 -4.48 4.58 8.18
N TYR A 113 -5.09 5.74 7.98
CA TYR A 113 -4.82 6.94 8.79
C TYR A 113 -6.13 7.37 9.41
N LYS A 114 -6.19 7.37 10.75
CA LYS A 114 -7.44 7.61 11.50
C LYS A 114 -8.60 6.75 10.97
N GLU A 115 -8.36 5.43 10.89
CA GLU A 115 -9.30 4.38 10.44
C GLU A 115 -9.74 4.45 8.97
N ARG A 116 -9.18 5.37 8.18
CA ARG A 116 -9.48 5.51 6.75
C ARG A 116 -8.34 5.01 5.92
N LEU A 117 -8.63 4.10 4.98
CA LEU A 117 -7.64 3.61 4.04
C LEU A 117 -7.03 4.77 3.25
N PHE A 118 -5.73 4.75 3.03
CA PHE A 118 -5.07 5.72 2.15
C PHE A 118 -4.09 5.06 1.17
N PHE A 119 -3.62 3.86 1.51
CA PHE A 119 -2.71 3.10 0.67
C PHE A 119 -2.91 1.60 0.90
N TYR A 120 -2.82 0.81 -0.16
CA TYR A 120 -2.70 -0.64 -0.04
C TYR A 120 -1.88 -1.20 -1.20
N SER A 121 -1.28 -2.37 -0.98
CA SER A 121 -0.43 -3.01 -1.99
C SER A 121 -0.58 -4.51 -1.99
N TYR A 122 -0.52 -5.09 -3.18
CA TYR A 122 -0.39 -6.53 -3.39
C TYR A 122 0.98 -6.81 -3.98
N THR A 123 1.81 -7.54 -3.23
CA THR A 123 3.19 -7.84 -3.63
C THR A 123 3.36 -9.35 -3.82
N PHE A 124 3.90 -9.72 -4.97
CA PHE A 124 4.08 -11.09 -5.42
C PHE A 124 5.58 -11.41 -5.51
N PRO A 125 6.16 -12.10 -4.52
CA PRO A 125 7.61 -12.25 -4.40
C PRO A 125 8.24 -13.22 -5.42
N TYR A 126 7.46 -14.14 -6.00
CA TYR A 126 7.99 -15.21 -6.85
C TYR A 126 7.10 -15.39 -8.08
N LEU A 127 7.15 -14.44 -9.01
CA LEU A 127 6.43 -14.52 -10.28
C LEU A 127 7.36 -14.82 -11.44
N SER A 128 6.94 -15.75 -12.29
CA SER A 128 7.52 -15.89 -13.63
C SER A 128 7.09 -14.72 -14.52
N ASN A 129 7.76 -14.52 -15.65
CA ASN A 129 7.36 -13.48 -16.61
C ASN A 129 5.95 -13.72 -17.17
N SER A 130 5.54 -14.97 -17.38
CA SER A 130 4.18 -15.31 -17.79
C SER A 130 3.15 -14.89 -16.74
N ASP A 131 3.42 -15.13 -15.45
CA ASP A 131 2.50 -14.72 -14.38
C ASP A 131 2.38 -13.19 -14.30
N LYS A 132 3.49 -12.46 -14.48
CA LYS A 132 3.47 -10.99 -14.51
C LYS A 132 2.61 -10.46 -15.66
N ILE A 133 2.69 -11.08 -16.84
CA ILE A 133 1.88 -10.74 -18.01
C ILE A 133 0.40 -11.03 -17.73
N GLU A 134 0.09 -12.19 -17.15
CA GLU A 134 -1.28 -12.57 -16.79
C GLU A 134 -1.91 -11.59 -15.78
N ILE A 135 -1.18 -11.26 -14.70
CA ILE A 135 -1.65 -10.32 -13.68
C ILE A 135 -1.85 -8.93 -14.28
N LYS A 136 -0.92 -8.48 -15.13
CA LYS A 136 -1.04 -7.19 -15.82
C LYS A 136 -2.28 -7.16 -16.71
N LYS A 137 -2.49 -8.20 -17.53
CA LYS A 137 -3.67 -8.34 -18.39
C LYS A 137 -4.96 -8.33 -17.57
N THR A 138 -4.99 -9.07 -16.46
CA THR A 138 -6.12 -9.08 -15.52
C THR A 138 -6.41 -7.68 -14.96
N LEU A 139 -5.37 -6.90 -14.64
CA LEU A 139 -5.52 -5.53 -14.16
C LEU A 139 -6.08 -4.59 -15.24
N GLU A 140 -5.59 -4.73 -16.48
CA GLU A 140 -6.09 -4.01 -17.65
C GLU A 140 -7.55 -4.36 -17.93
N GLU A 141 -7.93 -5.63 -17.94
CA GLU A 141 -9.33 -6.05 -18.12
C GLU A 141 -10.24 -5.52 -17.01
N LYS A 142 -9.76 -5.53 -15.76
CA LYS A 142 -10.55 -5.11 -14.61
C LYS A 142 -10.81 -3.60 -14.60
N TYR A 143 -9.81 -2.80 -14.97
CA TYR A 143 -9.86 -1.35 -14.78
C TYR A 143 -9.71 -0.52 -16.06
N TYR A 144 -9.31 -1.09 -17.20
CA TYR A 144 -9.06 -0.31 -18.41
C TYR A 144 -9.08 -1.16 -19.69
N GLU A 145 -10.27 -1.43 -20.20
CA GLU A 145 -10.53 -2.31 -21.35
C GLU A 145 -10.17 -1.70 -22.73
N LYS A 146 -9.61 -0.48 -22.78
CA LYS A 146 -9.41 0.25 -24.06
C LYS A 146 -8.15 -0.14 -24.81
N GLN A 147 -7.02 -0.27 -24.11
CA GLN A 147 -5.72 -0.56 -24.71
C GLN A 147 -4.73 -1.06 -23.63
N LYS A 148 -3.65 -1.70 -24.08
CA LYS A 148 -2.53 -2.07 -23.21
C LYS A 148 -1.93 -0.83 -22.53
N ILE A 149 -1.58 -0.96 -21.26
CA ILE A 149 -0.98 0.10 -20.46
C ILE A 149 0.49 -0.22 -20.23
N ASP A 150 1.37 0.75 -20.47
CA ASP A 150 2.74 0.68 -19.99
C ASP A 150 2.82 1.27 -18.57
N PHE A 151 2.72 0.42 -17.54
CA PHE A 151 2.77 0.84 -16.14
C PHE A 151 4.13 1.39 -15.68
N THR A 152 5.19 1.28 -16.51
CA THR A 152 6.47 1.92 -16.21
C THR A 152 6.43 3.44 -16.43
N LYS A 153 5.52 3.89 -17.31
CA LYS A 153 5.36 5.31 -17.69
C LYS A 153 4.03 5.89 -17.24
N ASN A 154 3.06 5.03 -16.94
CA ASN A 154 1.68 5.43 -16.70
C ASN A 154 1.15 4.86 -15.38
N TYR A 155 0.20 5.57 -14.78
CA TYR A 155 -0.64 5.05 -13.70
C TYR A 155 -2.11 5.23 -14.06
N LEU A 156 -2.97 4.37 -13.53
CA LEU A 156 -4.41 4.47 -13.69
C LEU A 156 -5.00 5.37 -12.61
N THR A 157 -6.02 6.13 -12.96
CA THR A 157 -6.81 6.93 -12.01
C THR A 157 -8.29 6.66 -12.22
N ASP A 158 -9.04 6.36 -11.15
CA ASP A 158 -10.50 6.22 -11.23
C ASP A 158 -11.23 7.57 -11.16
N LEU A 159 -12.56 7.53 -11.23
CA LEU A 159 -13.42 8.71 -11.15
C LEU A 159 -13.28 9.48 -9.82
N ASP A 160 -12.97 8.76 -8.74
CA ASP A 160 -12.81 9.30 -7.39
C ASP A 160 -11.34 9.75 -7.13
N LYS A 161 -10.50 9.75 -8.18
CA LYS A 161 -9.08 10.10 -8.17
C LYS A 161 -8.20 9.19 -7.31
N ASN A 162 -8.66 7.96 -7.05
CA ASN A 162 -7.79 6.90 -6.54
C ASN A 162 -6.86 6.42 -7.66
N MET A 163 -5.66 5.97 -7.31
CA MET A 163 -4.60 5.68 -8.26
C MET A 163 -4.16 4.22 -8.17
N ILE A 164 -3.81 3.61 -9.30
CA ILE A 164 -3.14 2.31 -9.37
C ILE A 164 -1.84 2.46 -10.16
N SER A 165 -0.74 1.92 -9.63
CA SER A 165 0.45 1.64 -10.44
C SER A 165 0.94 0.22 -10.23
N VAL A 166 1.86 -0.21 -11.09
CA VAL A 166 2.57 -1.47 -10.97
C VAL A 166 4.06 -1.18 -10.95
N THR A 167 4.77 -1.79 -10.02
CA THR A 167 6.24 -1.72 -9.94
C THR A 167 6.81 -3.12 -10.11
N ASP A 168 7.82 -3.26 -10.96
CA ASP A 168 8.50 -4.53 -11.24
C ASP A 168 10.02 -4.37 -11.04
N ASP A 169 10.40 -3.96 -9.82
CA ASP A 169 11.81 -3.83 -9.41
C ASP A 169 12.27 -5.13 -8.73
N MET A 170 12.39 -5.13 -7.39
CA MET A 170 12.79 -6.31 -6.63
C MET A 170 11.65 -7.33 -6.43
N GLU A 171 10.42 -6.84 -6.27
CA GLU A 171 9.23 -7.67 -6.16
C GLU A 171 8.12 -7.04 -6.99
N TYR A 172 7.39 -7.86 -7.75
CA TYR A 172 6.27 -7.39 -8.54
C TYR A 172 5.14 -6.94 -7.61
N SER A 173 4.79 -5.66 -7.65
CA SER A 173 3.80 -5.07 -6.74
C SER A 173 2.78 -4.23 -7.48
N ILE A 174 1.52 -4.39 -7.10
CA ILE A 174 0.43 -3.51 -7.50
C ILE A 174 0.16 -2.55 -6.34
N LEU A 175 0.30 -1.27 -6.60
CA LEU A 175 0.21 -0.20 -5.61
C LEU A 175 -1.08 0.58 -5.82
N TYR A 176 -1.85 0.75 -4.75
CA TYR A 176 -3.11 1.47 -4.78
C TYR A 176 -3.07 2.64 -3.79
N PHE A 177 -3.27 3.85 -4.30
CA PHE A 177 -3.42 5.05 -3.47
C PHE A 177 -4.87 5.51 -3.49
N CYS A 178 -5.47 5.59 -2.30
CA CYS A 178 -6.78 6.19 -2.16
C CYS A 178 -6.62 7.70 -1.98
N LYS A 179 -7.48 8.51 -2.61
CA LYS A 179 -7.49 9.94 -2.37
C LYS A 179 -7.99 10.22 -0.95
N ASN A 180 -7.05 10.27 -0.01
CA ASN A 180 -7.26 10.62 1.38
C ASN A 180 -6.47 11.88 1.70
N ASP A 181 -7.07 13.03 1.39
CA ASP A 181 -6.43 14.35 1.50
C ASP A 181 -5.84 14.58 2.90
N LYS A 182 -6.48 14.07 3.97
CA LYS A 182 -5.99 14.21 5.35
C LYS A 182 -4.68 13.45 5.59
N ALA A 183 -4.58 12.21 5.11
CA ALA A 183 -3.37 11.40 5.24
C ALA A 183 -2.22 12.02 4.43
N ILE A 184 -2.52 12.40 3.19
CA ILE A 184 -1.57 13.02 2.26
C ILE A 184 -1.07 14.37 2.79
N SER A 185 -1.96 15.26 3.22
CA SER A 185 -1.57 16.57 3.77
C SER A 185 -0.72 16.43 5.04
N LYS A 186 -0.98 15.43 5.89
CA LYS A 186 -0.15 15.15 7.07
C LYS A 186 1.26 14.70 6.69
N LEU A 187 1.38 13.87 5.65
CA LEU A 187 2.68 13.45 5.10
C LEU A 187 3.48 14.63 4.56
N GLU A 188 2.82 15.49 3.77
CA GLU A 188 3.47 16.67 3.16
C GLU A 188 3.85 17.72 4.21
N SER A 189 3.00 17.98 5.22
CA SER A 189 3.31 18.96 6.26
C SER A 189 4.52 18.54 7.10
N LYS A 190 4.64 17.24 7.42
CA LYS A 190 5.80 16.68 8.12
C LYS A 190 7.11 16.78 7.31
N ARG A 191 7.03 16.70 5.98
CA ARG A 191 8.19 16.92 5.09
C ARG A 191 8.63 18.38 5.12
N LYS A 192 7.68 19.31 4.99
CA LYS A 192 7.95 20.75 5.01
C LYS A 192 8.59 21.19 6.33
N SER A 193 8.05 20.75 7.46
CA SER A 193 8.63 21.09 8.79
C SER A 193 10.05 20.56 8.96
N LYS A 194 10.35 19.34 8.48
CA LYS A 194 11.72 18.81 8.49
C LYS A 194 12.68 19.61 7.61
N GLN A 195 12.24 20.07 6.44
CA GLN A 195 13.07 20.91 5.56
C GLN A 195 13.36 22.28 6.17
N ILE A 196 12.34 22.92 6.75
CA ILE A 196 12.50 24.21 7.47
C ILE A 196 13.46 24.06 8.64
N ASN A 197 13.31 23.02 9.45
CA ASN A 197 14.20 22.78 10.59
C ASN A 197 15.64 22.59 10.11
N LYS A 198 15.89 21.77 9.08
CA LYS A 198 17.23 21.56 8.51
C LYS A 198 17.85 22.87 7.99
N LEU A 199 17.07 23.71 7.32
CA LEU A 199 17.53 25.02 6.86
C LEU A 199 17.93 25.93 8.03
N ASN A 200 17.14 25.92 9.11
CA ASN A 200 17.44 26.70 10.31
C ASN A 200 18.68 26.18 11.04
N THR A 201 18.85 24.85 11.17
CA THR A 201 20.07 24.27 11.78
C THR A 201 21.32 24.60 10.95
N ASN A 202 21.22 24.54 9.62
CA ASN A 202 22.32 24.89 8.73
C ASN A 202 22.67 26.39 8.82
N LYS A 203 21.67 27.27 8.94
CA LYS A 203 21.88 28.71 9.16
C LYS A 203 22.58 28.97 10.50
N LEU A 204 22.15 28.31 11.57
CA LEU A 204 22.79 28.40 12.90
C LEU A 204 24.25 27.92 12.83
N HIS A 205 24.49 26.73 12.26
CA HIS A 205 25.84 26.19 12.10
C HIS A 205 26.75 27.09 11.25
N LYS A 206 26.23 27.68 10.16
CA LYS A 206 27.00 28.64 9.35
C LYS A 206 27.28 29.94 10.10
N SER A 207 26.32 30.43 10.90
CA SER A 207 26.50 31.60 11.76
C SER A 207 27.55 31.34 12.84
N ASP A 208 27.55 30.16 13.45
CA ASP A 208 28.52 29.78 14.47
C ASP A 208 29.93 29.62 13.86
N LEU A 209 30.04 28.98 12.69
CA LEU A 209 31.30 28.92 11.94
C LEU A 209 31.84 30.31 11.63
N PHE A 210 30.99 31.22 11.13
CA PHE A 210 31.39 32.59 10.80
C PHE A 210 31.83 33.42 12.02
N ARG A 211 31.33 33.10 13.22
CA ARG A 211 31.71 33.79 14.45
C ARG A 211 33.02 33.29 15.06
N ASN A 212 33.39 32.04 14.78
CA ASN A 212 34.50 31.35 15.45
C ASN A 212 35.69 31.05 14.51
N LEU A 213 35.58 31.38 13.22
CA LEU A 213 36.67 31.46 12.25
C LEU A 213 36.99 32.93 12.00
#